data_AF-Q5JZM6-F1
#
_entry.id   AF-Q5JZM6-F1
#
_cell.length_a   1.000
_cell.length_b   1.000
_cell.length_c   1.000
_cell.angle_alpha   90.00
_cell.angle_beta   90.00
_cell.angle_gamma   90.00
#
_symmetry.space_group_name_H-M   'P 1'
#
loop_
_entity.id
_entity.type
_entity.pdbx_description
1 polymer ?
#
loop_
_entity_poly.entity_id
_entity_poly.type
_entity_poly.pdbx_seq_one_letter_code
_entity_poly.pdbx_strand_id
1 'polypeptide(L)'
;LASYAQNRTLVALGPERRVCTYFAFSMTFFSLATMLMLFAMALERYLAIGHPYFYQRRVTRRSGLAVLPTIYIASLLFCSLPLLDHWKYAQYSPGTWCFIGHKQTTYL
;
A
#
# COMPACT_ATOMS: atom_id res chain seq x y z
N LEU A 1 -19.20 1.58 4.46
CA LEU A 1 -20.59 1.94 4.10
C LEU A 1 -21.42 0.73 3.69
N ALA A 2 -21.00 -0.08 2.72
CA ALA A 2 -21.74 -1.31 2.34
C ALA A 2 -21.98 -2.29 3.51
N SER A 3 -20.98 -2.54 4.37
CA SER A 3 -21.14 -3.39 5.56
C SER A 3 -22.14 -2.85 6.59
N TYR A 4 -22.24 -1.53 6.72
CA TYR A 4 -23.15 -0.86 7.66
C TYR A 4 -24.59 -0.91 7.15
N ALA A 5 -24.79 -0.71 5.84
CA ALA A 5 -26.10 -0.82 5.20
C ALA A 5 -26.65 -2.26 5.23
N GLN A 6 -25.79 -3.28 5.17
CA GLN A 6 -26.20 -4.69 5.22
C GLN A 6 -26.20 -5.30 6.64
N ASN A 7 -25.84 -4.55 7.68
CA ASN A 7 -25.69 -5.02 9.07
C ASN A 7 -24.89 -6.34 9.19
N ARG A 8 -23.89 -6.52 8.32
CA ARG A 8 -23.05 -7.73 8.25
C ARG A 8 -21.59 -7.33 8.25
N THR A 9 -20.76 -8.16 8.88
CA THR A 9 -19.30 -7.98 8.88
C THR A 9 -18.73 -8.17 7.48
N LEU A 10 -17.63 -7.50 7.13
CA LEU A 10 -17.00 -7.66 5.81
C LEU A 10 -16.65 -9.12 5.49
N VAL A 11 -16.35 -9.94 6.49
CA VAL A 11 -16.08 -11.38 6.32
C VAL A 11 -17.35 -12.15 5.94
N ALA A 12 -18.54 -11.67 6.33
CA ALA A 12 -19.83 -12.30 6.05
C ALA A 12 -20.51 -11.80 4.77
N LEU A 13 -19.94 -10.80 4.07
CA LEU A 13 -20.49 -10.22 2.84
C LEU A 13 -20.15 -11.00 1.57
N GLY A 14 -19.17 -11.89 1.60
CA GLY A 14 -18.79 -12.69 0.44
C GLY A 14 -18.21 -14.04 0.82
N PRO A 15 -18.36 -15.07 -0.04
CA PRO A 15 -17.73 -16.36 0.18
C PRO A 15 -16.20 -16.18 0.24
N GLU A 16 -15.58 -16.82 1.23
CA GLU A 16 -14.12 -16.95 1.37
C GLU A 16 -13.30 -15.69 1.68
N ARG A 17 -13.83 -14.65 2.36
CA ARG A 17 -13.01 -13.54 2.87
C ARG A 17 -12.31 -12.69 1.78
N ARG A 18 -12.59 -12.95 0.50
CA ARG A 18 -11.97 -12.30 -0.67
C ARG A 18 -12.20 -10.79 -0.70
N VAL A 19 -13.39 -10.34 -0.30
CA VAL A 19 -13.75 -8.91 -0.19
C VAL A 19 -12.90 -8.19 0.86
N CYS A 20 -12.62 -8.87 1.98
CA CYS A 20 -11.81 -8.37 3.08
C CYS A 20 -10.33 -8.30 2.67
N THR A 21 -9.82 -9.30 1.95
CA THR A 21 -8.46 -9.31 1.38
C THR A 21 -8.27 -8.25 0.31
N TYR A 22 -9.22 -8.09 -0.61
CA TYR A 22 -9.15 -7.06 -1.66
C TYR A 22 -9.18 -5.65 -1.08
N PHE A 23 -10.05 -5.40 -0.09
CA PHE A 23 -10.10 -4.12 0.61
C PHE A 23 -8.77 -3.81 1.32
N ALA A 24 -8.24 -4.76 2.08
CA ALA A 24 -6.96 -4.61 2.77
C ALA A 24 -5.81 -4.37 1.77
N PHE A 25 -5.76 -5.15 0.69
CA PHE A 25 -4.76 -4.99 -0.39
C PHE A 25 -4.83 -3.60 -1.01
N SER A 26 -6.03 -3.12 -1.37
CA SER A 26 -6.21 -1.81 -1.99
C SER A 26 -5.75 -0.65 -1.10
N MET A 27 -6.04 -0.74 0.21
CA MET A 27 -5.61 0.25 1.19
C MET A 27 -4.09 0.28 1.31
N THR A 28 -3.46 -0.88 1.52
CA THR A 28 -2.00 -0.97 1.65
C THR A 28 -1.28 -0.53 0.38
N PHE A 29 -1.81 -0.91 -0.80
CA PHE A 29 -1.27 -0.53 -2.09
C PHE A 29 -1.27 0.99 -2.29
N PHE A 30 -2.41 1.65 -2.05
CA PHE A 30 -2.52 3.09 -2.22
C PHE A 30 -1.65 3.87 -1.22
N SER A 31 -1.56 3.41 0.03
CA SER A 31 -0.67 4.00 1.03
C SER A 31 0.80 3.89 0.64
N LEU A 32 1.26 2.71 0.22
CA LEU A 32 2.64 2.48 -0.22
C LEU A 32 2.97 3.30 -1.47
N ALA A 33 2.08 3.31 -2.46
CA ALA A 33 2.26 4.09 -3.69
C ALA A 33 2.41 5.59 -3.37
N THR A 34 1.57 6.12 -2.48
CA THR A 34 1.64 7.52 -2.06
C THR A 34 2.96 7.84 -1.35
N MET A 35 3.40 6.98 -0.41
CA MET A 35 4.66 7.19 0.32
C MET A 35 5.89 7.12 -0.60
N LEU A 36 5.93 6.15 -1.52
CA LEU A 36 7.00 6.05 -2.51
C LEU A 36 7.02 7.24 -3.45
N MET A 37 5.85 7.77 -3.84
CA MET A 37 5.75 8.96 -4.67
C MET A 37 6.25 10.21 -3.93
N LEU A 38 5.87 10.39 -2.67
CA LEU A 38 6.39 11.47 -1.82
C LEU A 38 7.91 11.38 -1.65
N PHE A 39 8.42 10.17 -1.41
CA PHE A 39 9.86 9.93 -1.30
C PHE A 39 10.60 10.26 -2.60
N ALA A 40 10.07 9.84 -3.75
CA ALA A 40 10.64 10.19 -5.05
C ALA A 40 10.68 11.71 -5.25
N MET A 41 9.59 12.43 -4.94
CA MET A 41 9.57 13.90 -5.04
C MET A 41 10.59 14.56 -4.09
N ALA A 42 10.72 14.05 -2.86
CA ALA A 42 11.71 14.54 -1.91
C ALA A 42 13.15 14.30 -2.40
N LEU A 43 13.44 13.12 -2.95
CA LEU A 43 14.75 12.78 -3.50
C LEU A 43 15.11 13.66 -4.70
N GLU A 44 14.14 13.95 -5.57
CA GLU A 44 14.31 14.87 -6.69
C GLU A 44 14.70 16.27 -6.21
N ARG A 45 14.05 16.78 -5.15
CA ARG A 45 14.40 18.09 -4.56
C ARG A 45 15.77 18.07 -3.89
N TYR A 46 16.10 16.99 -3.18
CA TYR A 46 17.39 16.84 -2.54
C TYR A 46 18.54 16.81 -3.58
N LEU A 47 18.38 16.05 -4.66
CA LEU A 47 19.37 15.96 -5.74
C LEU A 47 19.51 17.28 -6.53
N ALA A 48 18.41 17.99 -6.76
CA ALA A 48 18.44 19.28 -7.44
C ALA A 48 19.27 20.33 -6.67
N ILE A 49 19.21 20.31 -5.33
CA ILE A 49 19.93 21.26 -4.47
C ILE A 49 21.37 20.79 -4.19
N GLY A 50 21.56 19.51 -3.85
CA GLY A 50 22.86 18.98 -3.45
C GLY A 50 23.81 18.73 -4.62
N HIS A 51 23.30 18.25 -5.76
CA HIS A 51 24.14 17.82 -6.88
C HIS A 51 23.52 18.17 -8.25
N PRO A 52 23.54 19.47 -8.64
CA PRO A 52 22.91 19.95 -9.87
C PRO A 52 23.47 19.30 -11.15
N TYR A 53 24.77 18.99 -11.19
CA TYR A 53 25.39 18.30 -12.32
C TYR A 53 24.88 16.86 -12.52
N PHE A 54 24.53 16.18 -11.43
CA PHE A 54 24.02 14.81 -11.47
C PHE A 54 22.54 14.78 -11.80
N TYR A 55 21.78 15.76 -11.30
CA TYR A 55 20.39 16.00 -11.64
C TYR A 55 20.23 16.23 -13.16
N GLN A 56 21.04 17.10 -13.77
CA GLN A 56 20.96 17.37 -15.21
C GLN A 56 21.20 16.13 -16.09
N ARG A 57 22.03 15.18 -15.62
CA ARG A 57 22.41 13.99 -16.39
C ARG A 57 21.45 12.81 -16.19
N ARG A 58 20.87 12.62 -14.99
CA ARG A 58 19.94 11.51 -14.68
C ARG A 58 18.46 11.88 -14.73
N VAL A 59 18.12 13.12 -14.35
CA VAL A 59 16.74 13.58 -14.32
C VAL A 59 16.38 14.12 -15.70
N THR A 60 16.12 13.19 -16.61
CA THR A 60 15.51 13.48 -17.91
C THR A 60 14.00 13.23 -17.85
N ARG A 61 13.25 13.79 -18.81
CA ARG A 61 11.79 13.58 -18.93
C ARG A 61 11.39 12.09 -18.94
N ARG A 62 12.28 11.21 -19.41
CA ARG A 62 12.10 9.75 -19.41
C ARG A 62 12.14 9.15 -18.01
N SER A 63 13.00 9.66 -17.12
CA SER A 63 13.07 9.21 -15.72
C SER A 63 11.76 9.53 -14.99
N GLY A 64 11.23 10.75 -15.14
CA GLY A 64 9.92 11.11 -14.57
C GLY A 64 8.77 10.24 -15.10
N LEU A 65 8.83 9.84 -16.37
CA LEU A 65 7.83 8.94 -16.96
C LEU A 65 7.97 7.49 -16.45
N ALA A 66 9.20 7.06 -16.15
CA ALA A 66 9.49 5.73 -15.62
C ALA A 66 9.23 5.62 -14.10
N VAL A 67 9.25 6.73 -13.36
CA VAL A 67 9.00 6.76 -11.92
C VAL A 67 7.63 6.18 -11.58
N LEU A 68 6.58 6.55 -12.32
CA LEU A 68 5.22 6.03 -12.10
C LEU A 68 5.15 4.49 -12.19
N PRO A 69 5.51 3.83 -13.32
CA PRO A 69 5.46 2.38 -13.39
C PRO A 69 6.39 1.72 -12.37
N THR A 70 7.55 2.30 -12.06
CA THR A 70 8.44 1.73 -11.02
C THR A 70 7.80 1.75 -9.64
N ILE A 71 7.14 2.85 -9.24
CA ILE A 71 6.42 2.94 -7.96
C ILE A 71 5.30 1.92 -7.91
N TYR A 72 4.47 1.84 -8.96
CA TYR A 72 3.37 0.88 -9.03
C TYR A 72 3.86 -0.57 -8.93
N ILE A 73 4.91 -0.94 -9.68
CA ILE A 73 5.50 -2.28 -9.63
C ILE A 73 6.10 -2.57 -8.24
N ALA A 74 6.85 -1.62 -7.66
CA ALA A 74 7.39 -1.76 -6.32
C ALA A 74 6.27 -1.94 -5.29
N SER A 75 5.22 -1.12 -5.33
CA SER A 75 4.05 -1.26 -4.46
C SER A 75 3.36 -2.61 -4.63
N LEU A 76 3.21 -3.13 -5.85
CA LEU A 76 2.64 -4.46 -6.10
C LEU A 76 3.52 -5.57 -5.52
N LEU A 77 4.84 -5.50 -5.72
CA LEU A 77 5.78 -6.47 -5.15
C LEU A 77 5.72 -6.46 -3.62
N PHE A 78 5.77 -5.28 -3.00
CA PHE A 78 5.63 -5.12 -1.55
C PHE A 78 4.28 -5.58 -1.02
N CYS A 79 3.18 -5.41 -1.76
CA CYS A 79 1.86 -5.92 -1.37
C CYS A 79 1.70 -7.42 -1.61
N SER A 80 2.53 -8.04 -2.46
CA SER A 80 2.55 -9.48 -2.69
C SER A 80 3.40 -10.25 -1.66
N LEU A 81 4.44 -9.63 -1.10
CA LEU A 81 5.23 -10.18 0.02
C LEU A 81 4.38 -10.65 1.23
N PRO A 82 3.40 -9.87 1.74
CA PRO A 82 2.57 -10.27 2.89
C PRO A 82 1.59 -11.41 2.58
N LEU A 83 1.53 -11.91 1.33
CA LEU A 83 0.80 -13.13 0.99
C LEU A 83 1.67 -14.40 1.13
N LEU A 84 3.01 -14.27 1.10
CA LEU A 84 3.94 -15.38 1.24
C LEU A 84 4.24 -15.68 2.72
N ASP A 85 4.36 -14.64 3.55
CA ASP A 85 4.43 -14.78 5.00
C ASP A 85 3.01 -14.85 5.60
N HIS A 86 2.81 -15.73 6.57
CA HIS A 86 1.51 -16.15 7.13
C HIS A 86 0.73 -15.06 7.90
N TRP A 87 0.47 -13.91 7.28
CA TRP A 87 -0.27 -12.79 7.85
C TRP A 87 -1.77 -13.05 7.77
N LYS A 88 -2.33 -13.63 8.83
CA LYS A 88 -3.78 -13.76 8.96
C LYS A 88 -4.39 -12.35 9.05
N TYR A 89 -5.09 -11.90 8.00
CA TYR A 89 -5.94 -10.71 8.05
C TYR A 89 -6.86 -10.82 9.28
N ALA A 90 -6.84 -9.85 10.18
CA ALA A 90 -7.66 -9.85 11.38
C ALA A 90 -8.76 -8.81 11.24
N GLN A 91 -9.99 -9.18 11.59
CA GLN A 91 -11.10 -8.24 11.53
C GLN A 91 -11.08 -7.39 12.81
N TYR A 92 -10.84 -6.08 12.67
CA TYR A 92 -10.96 -5.15 13.78
C TYR A 92 -12.44 -4.92 14.12
N SER A 93 -12.81 -4.93 15.40
CA SER A 93 -14.18 -4.58 15.84
C SER A 93 -14.43 -3.09 15.55
N PRO A 94 -15.54 -2.67 14.89
CA PRO A 94 -16.85 -3.32 14.72
C PRO A 94 -17.09 -4.04 13.36
N GLY A 95 -16.04 -4.59 12.73
CA GLY A 95 -16.18 -5.39 11.50
C GLY A 95 -16.41 -4.60 10.21
N THR A 96 -16.15 -3.30 10.26
CA THR A 96 -16.33 -2.32 9.17
C THR A 96 -15.14 -2.20 8.23
N TRP A 97 -14.01 -2.78 8.59
CA TRP A 97 -12.77 -2.79 7.80
C TRP A 97 -11.90 -4.00 8.16
N CYS A 98 -11.15 -4.45 7.17
CA CYS A 98 -10.15 -5.50 7.32
C CYS A 98 -8.77 -4.92 7.07
N PHE A 99 -7.83 -5.21 7.97
CA PHE A 99 -6.44 -4.79 7.83
C PHE A 99 -5.52 -5.99 8.00
N ILE A 100 -4.28 -5.89 7.50
CA ILE A 100 -3.22 -6.85 7.79
C ILE A 100 -3.07 -6.90 9.31
N GLY A 101 -3.38 -8.06 9.90
CA GLY A 101 -3.25 -8.25 11.34
C GLY A 101 -1.78 -8.38 11.67
N HIS A 102 -1.14 -7.30 12.11
CA HIS A 102 0.16 -7.42 12.77
C HIS A 102 -0.11 -8.26 14.03
N LYS A 103 0.35 -9.52 14.09
CA LYS A 103 0.25 -10.34 15.31
C LYS A 103 1.15 -9.74 16.39
N GLN A 104 0.70 -8.66 17.01
CA GLN A 104 1.34 -8.02 18.15
C GLN A 104 0.26 -7.36 19.02
N THR A 105 -0.76 -8.14 19.35
CA THR A 105 -1.64 -7.87 20.50
C THR A 105 -1.80 -9.15 21.30
N THR A 106 -0.66 -9.72 21.69
CA THR A 106 -0.58 -10.45 22.95
C THR A 106 -0.63 -9.40 24.07
N TYR A 107 -1.83 -8.94 24.39
CA TYR A 107 -2.07 -8.35 25.72
C TYR A 107 -2.23 -9.53 26.68
N LEU A 108 -1.11 -9.92 27.30
CA LEU A 108 -1.13 -10.30 28.71
C LEU A 108 -1.19 -9.00 29.52
#